data_AF-A0A925MLL8-F1
#
_entry.id   AF-A0A925MLL8-F1
#
_cell.length_a   1.000
_cell.length_b   1.000
_cell.length_c   1.000
_cell.angle_alpha   90.00
_cell.angle_beta   90.00
_cell.angle_gamma   90.00
#
_symmetry.space_group_name_H-M   'P 1'
#
loop_
_entity.id
_entity.type
_entity.pdbx_description
1 polymer ?
#
loop_
_entity_poly.entity_id
_entity_poly.type
_entity_poly.pdbx_seq_one_letter_code
_entity_poly.pdbx_strand_id
1 'polypeptide(L)'
;MAFLKKVQSGEINLEPGGDTALSPQTVADKKEVIRKRLERLGKDLRHSTLELGEVKEDEGFAAVMVRKVGGFETNDFQIIPVAMVKRGADWVPAPVLASFENAVIASTFPLRERLGELEKWMLEERVLDLGKIISESAERTRAEIKKNFAGVDLKGDNPEKIADRFLEACGSRNQAAILGFLGGLGEPLPEDWSARLRASELAVAERASSRMPWRLLVSPDVLRVRVLEERDNDSGLFSIACLDPSRTKLGGTMETIRVLHFELTKDSNAFWRIDLPSALLNGDEAGLSDADDIDGDLLDLFPKRLRQHEPVVQSKTARQAAAAVISKLETGSLGDLLRLVDFAGKLKEARIGCSAAAEFWWSLNAPGAFRFPISLGYKEEGALAVATYQWFSPNEADLFELRSLYFIKSEEGWLWAPGIVEKTQREEHKTLSKWVKDQTPGWRISWRETLLKPSAKLETLNQVGAASDEEVRKLSALWLEALETRDIHKALGQTAWLGGKDAMPVKCLRNLSYDIASAKDGKGKLSGIYRSEHWVAAGIQYSSKGQKKNSFYPVFMTKSGPKILPEIDLLSGDNRTRKFLNDSSFAQLARFVEKDKLDELKNIFARFENDLRKD
;
A
#
# COMPACT_ATOMS: atom_id res chain seq x y z
N MET A 1 -20.28 -20.94 -17.88
CA MET A 1 -19.21 -20.29 -17.06
C MET A 1 -18.29 -19.35 -17.84
N ALA A 2 -17.66 -19.76 -18.95
CA ALA A 2 -16.74 -18.90 -19.72
C ALA A 2 -17.36 -17.54 -20.15
N PHE A 3 -18.62 -17.56 -20.59
CA PHE A 3 -19.40 -16.36 -20.90
C PHE A 3 -19.45 -15.34 -19.75
N LEU A 4 -19.85 -15.76 -18.55
CA LEU A 4 -19.96 -14.86 -17.40
C LEU A 4 -18.60 -14.32 -16.94
N LYS A 5 -17.51 -15.06 -17.15
CA LYS A 5 -16.14 -14.54 -16.93
C LYS A 5 -15.79 -13.40 -17.90
N LYS A 6 -16.16 -13.52 -19.18
CA LYS A 6 -15.98 -12.43 -20.16
C LYS A 6 -16.87 -11.23 -19.87
N VAL A 7 -18.09 -11.46 -19.38
CA VAL A 7 -18.98 -10.39 -18.88
C VAL A 7 -18.33 -9.67 -17.68
N GLN A 8 -17.75 -10.42 -16.75
CA GLN A 8 -17.04 -9.89 -15.58
C GLN A 8 -15.80 -9.06 -15.96
N SER A 9 -15.02 -9.49 -16.97
CA SER A 9 -13.84 -8.75 -17.47
C SER A 9 -14.19 -7.57 -18.39
N GLY A 10 -15.42 -7.51 -18.90
CA GLY A 10 -15.85 -6.48 -19.86
C GLY A 10 -15.35 -6.73 -21.29
N GLU A 11 -14.95 -7.97 -21.61
CA GLU A 11 -14.34 -8.36 -22.89
C GLU A 11 -15.31 -9.11 -23.80
N ILE A 12 -16.62 -8.93 -23.61
CA ILE A 12 -17.63 -9.67 -24.36
C ILE A 12 -17.75 -9.21 -25.81
N ASN A 13 -17.65 -10.15 -26.74
CA ASN A 13 -17.90 -9.91 -28.16
C ASN A 13 -19.37 -10.17 -28.52
N LEU A 14 -20.12 -9.10 -28.76
CA LEU A 14 -21.53 -9.13 -29.17
C LEU A 14 -21.75 -9.05 -30.69
N GLU A 15 -20.74 -9.35 -31.52
CA GLU A 15 -20.98 -9.53 -32.95
C GLU A 15 -21.63 -10.89 -33.24
N PRO A 16 -22.43 -11.02 -34.32
CA PRO A 16 -23.00 -12.31 -34.72
C PRO A 16 -21.91 -13.37 -34.90
N GLY A 17 -22.03 -14.49 -34.18
CA GLY A 17 -21.00 -15.55 -34.18
C GLY A 17 -19.85 -15.32 -33.19
N GLY A 18 -19.92 -14.26 -32.38
CA GLY A 18 -19.02 -14.00 -31.26
C GLY A 18 -19.37 -14.82 -30.01
N ASP A 19 -19.39 -14.18 -28.84
CA ASP A 19 -19.55 -14.85 -27.54
C ASP A 19 -20.99 -15.22 -27.18
N THR A 20 -21.96 -14.84 -28.01
CA THR A 20 -23.39 -15.09 -27.80
C THR A 20 -24.06 -15.59 -29.07
N ALA A 21 -25.24 -16.19 -28.92
CA ALA A 21 -26.09 -16.63 -30.01
C ALA A 21 -26.84 -15.48 -30.68
N LEU A 22 -26.34 -14.23 -30.61
CA LEU A 22 -26.98 -13.06 -31.19
C LEU A 22 -27.32 -13.26 -32.69
N SER A 23 -28.56 -12.95 -33.04
CA SER A 23 -29.07 -13.02 -34.40
C SER A 23 -28.44 -11.93 -35.28
N PRO A 24 -28.03 -12.25 -36.52
CA PRO A 24 -27.60 -11.25 -37.49
C PRO A 24 -28.65 -10.17 -37.78
N GLN A 25 -29.92 -10.45 -37.52
CA GLN A 25 -31.05 -9.53 -37.75
C GLN A 25 -31.26 -8.53 -36.61
N THR A 26 -30.51 -8.60 -35.52
CA THR A 26 -30.66 -7.66 -34.40
C THR A 26 -30.13 -6.28 -34.76
N VAL A 27 -31.02 -5.28 -34.69
CA VAL A 27 -30.72 -3.86 -34.99
C VAL A 27 -29.73 -3.24 -34.00
N ALA A 28 -28.97 -2.23 -34.44
CA ALA A 28 -27.89 -1.60 -33.68
C ALA A 28 -28.33 -1.09 -32.29
N ASP A 29 -29.48 -0.42 -32.21
CA ASP A 29 -30.02 0.10 -30.94
C ASP A 29 -30.28 -1.02 -29.93
N LYS A 30 -30.78 -2.16 -30.39
CA LYS A 30 -31.03 -3.33 -29.52
C LYS A 30 -29.72 -3.97 -29.07
N LYS A 31 -28.70 -4.03 -29.95
CA LYS A 31 -27.34 -4.47 -29.56
C LYS A 31 -26.75 -3.57 -28.46
N GLU A 32 -26.95 -2.26 -28.54
CA GLU A 32 -26.51 -1.30 -27.53
C GLU A 32 -27.18 -1.53 -26.16
N VAL A 33 -28.49 -1.76 -26.17
CA VAL A 33 -29.25 -2.07 -24.94
C VAL A 33 -28.75 -3.37 -24.29
N ILE A 34 -28.48 -4.40 -25.09
CA ILE A 34 -27.94 -5.68 -24.61
C ILE A 34 -26.55 -5.45 -23.99
N ARG A 35 -25.67 -4.71 -24.66
CA ARG A 35 -24.32 -4.41 -24.16
C ARG A 35 -24.37 -3.71 -22.80
N LYS A 36 -25.15 -2.64 -22.66
CA LYS A 36 -25.31 -1.90 -21.40
C LYS A 36 -25.80 -2.78 -20.25
N ARG A 37 -26.71 -3.72 -20.53
CA ARG A 37 -27.20 -4.68 -19.52
C ARG A 37 -26.10 -5.65 -19.07
N LEU A 38 -25.31 -6.18 -20.00
CA LEU A 38 -24.21 -7.08 -19.69
C LEU A 38 -23.05 -6.34 -19.00
N GLU A 39 -22.77 -5.09 -19.36
CA GLU A 39 -21.80 -4.25 -18.64
C GLU A 39 -22.22 -3.99 -17.19
N ARG A 40 -23.51 -3.73 -16.94
CA ARG A 40 -24.04 -3.59 -15.58
C ARG A 40 -23.88 -4.89 -14.79
N LEU A 41 -24.29 -6.01 -15.37
CA LEU A 41 -24.08 -7.33 -14.77
C LEU A 41 -22.60 -7.59 -14.49
N GLY A 42 -21.71 -7.24 -15.41
CA GLY A 42 -20.26 -7.40 -15.26
C GLY A 42 -19.72 -6.65 -14.06
N LYS A 43 -20.24 -5.45 -13.77
CA LYS A 43 -19.92 -4.70 -12.53
C LYS A 43 -20.43 -5.43 -11.29
N ASP A 44 -21.66 -5.94 -11.34
CA ASP A 44 -22.30 -6.64 -10.21
C ASP A 44 -21.65 -8.01 -9.91
N LEU A 45 -20.98 -8.61 -10.90
CA LEU A 45 -20.26 -9.88 -10.79
C LEU A 45 -18.80 -9.74 -10.34
N ARG A 46 -18.25 -8.53 -10.19
CA ARG A 46 -16.85 -8.36 -9.80
C ARG A 46 -16.59 -9.00 -8.43
N HIS A 47 -15.47 -9.73 -8.33
CA HIS A 47 -15.04 -10.42 -7.10
C HIS A 47 -16.00 -11.49 -6.56
N SER A 48 -16.95 -11.96 -7.39
CA SER A 48 -17.92 -12.98 -6.99
C SER A 48 -17.49 -14.40 -7.40
N THR A 49 -17.78 -15.38 -6.55
CA THR A 49 -17.71 -16.80 -6.90
C THR A 49 -19.01 -17.24 -7.56
N LEU A 50 -18.91 -17.94 -8.68
CA LEU A 50 -20.04 -18.45 -9.45
C LEU A 50 -20.10 -19.97 -9.36
N GLU A 51 -21.28 -20.51 -9.14
CA GLU A 51 -21.56 -21.95 -9.11
C GLU A 51 -22.64 -22.31 -10.13
N LEU A 52 -22.57 -23.51 -10.69
CA LEU A 52 -23.61 -24.02 -11.58
C LEU A 52 -24.80 -24.51 -10.75
N GLY A 53 -26.00 -24.04 -11.07
CA GLY A 53 -27.27 -24.53 -10.53
C GLY A 53 -27.90 -25.58 -11.45
N GLU A 54 -29.23 -25.68 -11.38
CA GLU A 54 -29.97 -26.63 -12.23
C GLU A 54 -29.92 -26.25 -13.72
N VAL A 55 -30.00 -27.30 -14.56
CA VAL A 55 -30.01 -27.18 -16.02
C VAL A 55 -31.20 -27.96 -16.57
N LYS A 56 -32.03 -27.30 -17.37
CA LYS A 56 -33.12 -27.93 -18.12
C LYS A 56 -32.82 -27.85 -19.61
N GLU A 57 -32.65 -29.01 -20.23
CA GLU A 57 -32.43 -29.13 -21.67
C GLU A 57 -33.73 -29.47 -22.40
N ASP A 58 -33.89 -28.92 -23.60
CA ASP A 58 -34.94 -29.23 -24.56
C ASP A 58 -34.34 -29.24 -25.98
N GLU A 59 -33.92 -30.41 -26.44
CA GLU A 59 -33.26 -30.67 -27.72
C GLU A 59 -32.07 -29.74 -28.03
N GLY A 60 -32.32 -28.64 -28.73
CA GLY A 60 -31.34 -27.64 -29.15
C GLY A 60 -31.25 -26.43 -28.23
N PHE A 61 -31.99 -26.42 -27.13
CA PHE A 61 -32.08 -25.32 -26.18
C PHE A 61 -31.79 -25.80 -24.76
N ALA A 62 -31.23 -24.93 -23.95
CA ALA A 62 -31.09 -25.20 -22.52
C ALA A 62 -31.31 -23.92 -21.71
N ALA A 63 -31.86 -24.11 -20.53
CA ALA A 63 -32.00 -23.10 -19.50
C ALA A 63 -31.06 -23.47 -18.35
N VAL A 64 -30.14 -22.56 -18.02
CA VAL A 64 -29.07 -22.80 -17.04
C VAL A 64 -29.18 -21.81 -15.90
N MET A 65 -29.29 -22.29 -14.66
CA MET A 65 -29.14 -21.45 -13.48
C MET A 65 -27.66 -21.29 -13.13
N VAL A 66 -27.23 -20.05 -12.89
CA VAL A 66 -25.90 -19.78 -12.32
C VAL A 66 -26.07 -19.03 -11.01
N ARG A 67 -25.50 -19.55 -9.94
CA ARG A 67 -25.57 -19.00 -8.59
C ARG A 67 -24.38 -18.10 -8.36
N LYS A 68 -24.64 -16.87 -7.93
CA LYS A 68 -23.67 -15.99 -7.29
C LYS A 68 -23.83 -16.19 -5.78
N VAL A 69 -22.88 -16.89 -5.17
CA VAL A 69 -22.89 -17.26 -3.73
C VAL A 69 -21.57 -16.90 -3.06
N GLY A 70 -20.98 -15.78 -3.45
CA GLY A 70 -19.76 -15.28 -2.80
C GLY A 70 -20.09 -14.57 -1.48
N GLY A 71 -19.29 -14.83 -0.45
CA GLY A 71 -19.39 -14.15 0.84
C GLY A 71 -20.36 -14.80 1.83
N PHE A 72 -20.49 -14.20 3.02
CA PHE A 72 -21.32 -14.70 4.11
C PHE A 72 -22.68 -13.98 4.24
N GLU A 73 -22.91 -12.90 3.49
CA GLU A 73 -24.18 -12.19 3.44
C GLU A 73 -25.16 -12.75 2.41
N THR A 74 -26.34 -13.16 2.88
CA THR A 74 -27.40 -13.72 2.03
C THR A 74 -28.02 -12.71 1.07
N ASN A 75 -27.91 -11.41 1.36
CA ASN A 75 -28.43 -10.34 0.49
C ASN A 75 -27.66 -10.25 -0.84
N ASP A 76 -26.41 -10.73 -0.85
CA ASP A 76 -25.56 -10.74 -2.05
C ASP A 76 -25.80 -11.96 -2.94
N PHE A 77 -26.63 -12.90 -2.50
CA PHE A 77 -26.97 -14.07 -3.27
C PHE A 77 -27.86 -13.72 -4.46
N GLN A 78 -27.47 -14.18 -5.63
CA GLN A 78 -28.20 -13.93 -6.86
C GLN A 78 -28.22 -15.17 -7.74
N ILE A 79 -29.39 -15.48 -8.29
CA ILE A 79 -29.52 -16.49 -9.35
C ILE A 79 -29.59 -15.77 -10.71
N ILE A 80 -28.67 -16.16 -11.59
CA ILE A 80 -28.50 -15.62 -12.94
C ILE A 80 -28.94 -16.70 -13.93
N PRO A 81 -30.19 -16.64 -14.42
CA PRO A 81 -30.66 -17.53 -15.47
C PRO A 81 -30.03 -17.18 -16.83
N VAL A 82 -29.46 -18.18 -17.49
CA VAL A 82 -28.82 -18.07 -18.80
C VAL A 82 -29.49 -19.04 -19.76
N ALA A 83 -30.14 -18.50 -20.79
CA ALA A 83 -30.60 -19.30 -21.92
C ALA A 83 -29.41 -19.68 -22.81
N MET A 84 -29.41 -20.90 -23.35
CA MET A 84 -28.34 -21.46 -24.18
C MET A 84 -28.94 -22.07 -25.44
N VAL A 85 -28.29 -21.86 -26.58
CA VAL A 85 -28.66 -22.42 -27.88
C VAL A 85 -27.54 -23.32 -28.37
N LYS A 86 -27.89 -24.51 -28.83
CA LYS A 86 -26.95 -25.45 -29.43
C LYS A 86 -26.63 -25.03 -30.86
N ARG A 87 -25.36 -24.77 -31.16
CA ARG A 87 -24.85 -24.46 -32.50
C ARG A 87 -23.77 -25.46 -32.85
N GLY A 88 -24.11 -26.45 -33.68
CA GLY A 88 -23.23 -27.58 -33.96
C GLY A 88 -23.01 -28.42 -32.69
N ALA A 89 -21.75 -28.58 -32.29
CA ALA A 89 -21.38 -29.30 -31.06
C ALA A 89 -21.40 -28.40 -29.80
N ASP A 90 -21.44 -27.08 -29.97
CA ASP A 90 -21.23 -26.14 -28.89
C ASP A 90 -22.53 -25.54 -28.34
N TRP A 91 -22.55 -25.28 -27.04
CA TRP A 91 -23.61 -24.52 -26.38
C TRP A 91 -23.21 -23.04 -26.28
N VAL A 92 -24.02 -22.17 -26.89
CA VAL A 92 -23.76 -20.73 -26.95
C VAL A 92 -24.84 -19.96 -26.18
N PRO A 93 -24.49 -19.03 -25.28
CA PRO A 93 -25.46 -18.31 -24.47
C PRO A 93 -26.29 -17.35 -25.33
N ALA A 94 -27.57 -17.21 -25.02
CA ALA A 94 -28.40 -16.15 -25.56
C ALA A 94 -27.88 -14.77 -25.12
N PRO A 95 -28.08 -13.73 -25.95
CA PRO A 95 -27.57 -12.40 -25.65
C PRO A 95 -28.38 -11.69 -24.55
N VAL A 96 -29.62 -12.13 -24.29
CA VAL A 96 -30.47 -11.61 -23.22
C VAL A 96 -30.55 -12.64 -22.10
N LEU A 97 -30.31 -12.23 -20.85
CA LEU A 97 -30.46 -13.13 -19.70
C LEU A 97 -31.92 -13.55 -19.52
N ALA A 98 -32.12 -14.77 -19.00
CA ALA A 98 -33.43 -15.38 -18.81
C ALA A 98 -34.29 -15.52 -20.08
N SER A 99 -33.75 -15.32 -21.28
CA SER A 99 -34.57 -15.30 -22.50
C SER A 99 -33.82 -15.73 -23.76
N PHE A 100 -34.56 -16.32 -24.70
CA PHE A 100 -34.09 -16.63 -26.05
C PHE A 100 -34.28 -15.45 -27.03
N GLU A 101 -34.72 -14.28 -26.53
CA GLU A 101 -34.90 -13.07 -27.34
C GLU A 101 -33.60 -12.73 -28.08
N ASN A 102 -33.70 -12.48 -29.38
CA ASN A 102 -32.57 -12.17 -30.27
C ASN A 102 -31.55 -13.32 -30.43
N ALA A 103 -31.81 -14.52 -29.91
CA ALA A 103 -30.98 -15.71 -30.13
C ALA A 103 -31.53 -16.64 -31.23
N VAL A 104 -32.86 -16.69 -31.36
CA VAL A 104 -33.59 -17.64 -32.22
C VAL A 104 -34.71 -16.91 -32.97
N ILE A 105 -34.89 -17.23 -34.25
CA ILE A 105 -36.06 -16.79 -35.02
C ILE A 105 -37.12 -17.89 -34.88
N ALA A 106 -38.03 -17.74 -33.92
CA ALA A 106 -39.12 -18.69 -33.73
C ALA A 106 -40.24 -18.45 -34.77
N SER A 107 -40.13 -19.11 -35.92
CA SER A 107 -41.07 -18.98 -37.05
C SER A 107 -42.33 -19.85 -36.89
N THR A 108 -42.29 -20.89 -36.06
CA THR A 108 -43.40 -21.82 -35.85
C THR A 108 -43.99 -21.72 -34.43
N PHE A 109 -45.31 -21.85 -34.31
CA PHE A 109 -46.02 -21.83 -33.01
C PHE A 109 -45.47 -22.85 -31.99
N PRO A 110 -45.23 -24.13 -32.33
CA PRO A 110 -44.70 -25.12 -31.37
C PRO A 110 -43.33 -24.75 -30.80
N LEU A 111 -42.46 -24.10 -31.59
CA LEU A 111 -41.15 -23.66 -31.14
C LEU A 111 -41.26 -22.47 -30.17
N ARG A 112 -42.20 -21.54 -30.40
CA ARG A 112 -42.44 -20.42 -29.47
C ARG A 112 -42.95 -20.92 -28.11
N GLU A 113 -43.84 -21.91 -28.14
CA GLU A 113 -44.37 -22.52 -26.93
C GLU A 113 -43.26 -23.17 -26.10
N ARG A 114 -42.42 -24.01 -26.73
CA ARG A 114 -41.27 -24.66 -26.08
C ARG A 114 -40.26 -23.66 -25.48
N LEU A 115 -39.89 -22.62 -26.22
CA LEU A 115 -39.00 -21.58 -25.71
C LEU A 115 -39.65 -20.82 -24.54
N GLY A 116 -40.95 -20.52 -24.64
CA GLY A 116 -41.71 -19.88 -23.58
C GLY A 116 -41.79 -20.73 -22.31
N GLU A 117 -41.89 -22.07 -22.43
CA GLU A 117 -41.84 -22.99 -21.29
C GLU A 117 -40.48 -22.98 -20.59
N LEU A 118 -39.38 -22.93 -21.35
CA LEU A 118 -38.04 -22.78 -20.77
C LEU A 118 -37.84 -21.43 -20.08
N GLU A 119 -38.33 -20.34 -20.68
CA GLU A 119 -38.28 -19.00 -20.07
C GLU A 119 -39.10 -18.93 -18.78
N LYS A 120 -40.30 -19.49 -18.79
CA LYS A 120 -41.14 -19.62 -17.61
C LYS A 120 -40.46 -20.45 -16.53
N TRP A 121 -39.90 -21.61 -16.90
CA TRP A 121 -39.15 -22.45 -15.98
C TRP A 121 -37.97 -21.69 -15.36
N MET A 122 -37.21 -20.92 -16.14
CA MET A 122 -36.10 -20.13 -15.61
C MET A 122 -36.54 -19.12 -14.55
N LEU A 123 -37.70 -18.50 -14.72
CA LEU A 123 -38.23 -17.53 -13.76
C LEU A 123 -38.73 -18.19 -12.48
N GLU A 124 -39.39 -19.35 -12.60
CA GLU A 124 -39.87 -20.15 -11.46
C GLU A 124 -38.69 -20.72 -10.66
N GLU A 125 -37.76 -21.39 -11.36
CA GLU A 125 -36.58 -22.01 -10.76
C GLU A 125 -35.67 -20.98 -10.10
N ARG A 126 -35.57 -19.77 -10.66
CA ARG A 126 -34.82 -18.66 -10.03
C ARG A 126 -35.30 -18.37 -8.61
N VAL A 127 -36.62 -18.40 -8.37
CA VAL A 127 -37.20 -18.12 -7.05
C VAL A 127 -37.00 -19.31 -6.12
N LEU A 128 -37.21 -20.53 -6.61
CA LEU A 128 -37.02 -21.77 -5.83
C LEU A 128 -35.56 -21.94 -5.41
N ASP A 129 -34.63 -21.78 -6.35
CA ASP A 129 -33.19 -21.94 -6.11
C ASP A 129 -32.66 -20.86 -5.16
N LEU A 130 -33.11 -19.60 -5.30
CA LEU A 130 -32.76 -18.55 -4.34
C LEU A 130 -33.28 -18.87 -2.92
N GLY A 131 -34.53 -19.31 -2.81
CA GLY A 131 -35.11 -19.73 -1.52
C GLY A 131 -34.34 -20.88 -0.88
N LYS A 132 -33.96 -21.88 -1.69
CA LYS A 132 -33.14 -23.02 -1.26
C LYS A 132 -31.78 -22.56 -0.75
N ILE A 133 -31.05 -21.74 -1.51
CA ILE A 133 -29.74 -21.25 -1.10
C ILE A 133 -29.82 -20.41 0.17
N ILE A 134 -30.85 -19.55 0.31
CA ILE A 134 -31.06 -18.79 1.54
C ILE A 134 -31.31 -19.73 2.72
N SER A 135 -32.14 -20.77 2.54
CA SER A 135 -32.40 -21.76 3.60
C SER A 135 -31.16 -22.59 3.99
N GLU A 136 -30.29 -22.91 3.03
CA GLU A 136 -29.04 -23.67 3.24
C GLU A 136 -27.86 -22.78 3.69
N SER A 137 -28.01 -21.46 3.62
CA SER A 137 -26.92 -20.49 3.84
C SER A 137 -26.30 -20.59 5.22
N ALA A 138 -27.13 -20.79 6.26
CA ALA A 138 -26.66 -20.91 7.63
C ALA A 138 -25.78 -22.15 7.82
N GLU A 139 -26.16 -23.29 7.23
CA GLU A 139 -25.37 -24.52 7.28
C GLU A 139 -24.07 -24.39 6.48
N ARG A 140 -24.12 -23.77 5.31
CA ARG A 140 -22.93 -23.49 4.48
C ARG A 140 -21.94 -22.59 5.21
N THR A 141 -22.42 -21.47 5.76
CA THR A 141 -21.63 -20.55 6.58
C THR A 141 -21.02 -21.28 7.78
N ARG A 142 -21.81 -22.06 8.53
CA ARG A 142 -21.29 -22.86 9.65
C ARG A 142 -20.23 -23.87 9.21
N ALA A 143 -20.41 -24.54 8.07
CA ALA A 143 -19.44 -25.50 7.54
C ALA A 143 -18.13 -24.81 7.14
N GLU A 144 -18.22 -23.64 6.50
CA GLU A 144 -17.04 -22.85 6.12
C GLU A 144 -16.30 -22.29 7.33
N ILE A 145 -17.03 -21.80 8.34
CA ILE A 145 -16.45 -21.41 9.63
C ILE A 145 -15.73 -22.62 10.22
N LYS A 146 -16.40 -23.77 10.44
CA LYS A 146 -15.80 -24.99 11.01
C LYS A 146 -14.52 -25.41 10.29
N LYS A 147 -14.50 -25.34 8.96
CA LYS A 147 -13.31 -25.67 8.15
C LYS A 147 -12.14 -24.75 8.46
N ASN A 148 -12.37 -23.45 8.61
CA ASN A 148 -11.35 -22.45 8.90
C ASN A 148 -11.06 -22.30 10.40
N PHE A 149 -11.85 -22.96 11.26
CA PHE A 149 -11.74 -22.95 12.73
C PHE A 149 -11.16 -24.25 13.31
N ALA A 150 -10.57 -25.09 12.46
CA ALA A 150 -10.00 -26.37 12.89
C ALA A 150 -8.87 -26.15 13.92
N GLY A 151 -9.03 -26.74 15.12
CA GLY A 151 -8.05 -26.64 16.21
C GLY A 151 -8.33 -25.56 17.26
N VAL A 152 -9.46 -24.84 17.16
CA VAL A 152 -9.94 -23.92 18.21
C VAL A 152 -10.95 -24.63 19.12
N ASP A 153 -10.72 -24.58 20.44
CA ASP A 153 -11.63 -25.13 21.43
C ASP A 153 -12.34 -23.99 22.16
N LEU A 154 -13.45 -23.50 21.59
CA LEU A 154 -14.23 -22.42 22.20
C LEU A 154 -14.81 -22.75 23.58
N LYS A 155 -14.82 -24.02 24.01
CA LYS A 155 -15.29 -24.44 25.34
C LYS A 155 -14.15 -24.48 26.35
N GLY A 156 -13.02 -25.04 25.94
CA GLY A 156 -11.87 -25.31 26.81
C GLY A 156 -10.80 -24.23 26.81
N ASP A 157 -10.73 -23.39 25.78
CA ASP A 157 -9.78 -22.29 25.73
C ASP A 157 -10.13 -21.20 26.76
N ASN A 158 -9.09 -20.57 27.30
CA ASN A 158 -9.25 -19.41 28.15
C ASN A 158 -9.46 -18.13 27.30
N PRO A 159 -10.03 -17.06 27.87
CA PRO A 159 -10.20 -15.78 27.18
C PRO A 159 -8.91 -15.24 26.54
N GLU A 160 -7.76 -15.56 27.13
CA GLU A 160 -6.43 -15.19 26.61
C GLU A 160 -6.15 -15.79 25.23
N LYS A 161 -6.28 -17.13 25.10
CA LYS A 161 -6.08 -17.82 23.82
C LYS A 161 -7.12 -17.41 22.79
N ILE A 162 -8.34 -17.11 23.23
CA ILE A 162 -9.40 -16.59 22.35
C ILE A 162 -9.01 -15.22 21.79
N ALA A 163 -8.52 -14.31 22.64
CA ALA A 163 -8.06 -12.99 22.22
C ALA A 163 -6.90 -13.07 21.21
N ASP A 164 -5.86 -13.86 21.50
CA ASP A 164 -4.68 -13.98 20.63
C ASP A 164 -5.06 -14.52 19.24
N ARG A 165 -5.89 -15.57 19.18
CA ARG A 165 -6.33 -16.15 17.91
C ARG A 165 -7.30 -15.25 17.14
N PHE A 166 -8.13 -14.47 17.84
CA PHE A 166 -8.97 -13.47 17.20
C PHE A 166 -8.12 -12.38 16.53
N LEU A 167 -7.07 -11.90 17.21
CA LEU A 167 -6.15 -10.93 16.61
C LEU A 167 -5.38 -11.50 15.42
N GLU A 168 -4.98 -12.77 15.48
CA GLU A 168 -4.37 -13.47 14.34
C GLU A 168 -5.33 -13.58 13.15
N ALA A 169 -6.60 -13.90 13.40
CA ALA A 169 -7.65 -13.93 12.37
C ALA A 169 -7.88 -12.55 11.74
N CYS A 170 -7.88 -11.48 12.54
CA CYS A 170 -7.94 -10.10 12.05
C CYS A 170 -6.72 -9.73 11.20
N GLY A 171 -5.50 -10.04 11.67
CA GLY A 171 -4.26 -9.74 10.95
C GLY A 171 -4.12 -10.50 9.62
N SER A 172 -4.60 -11.75 9.58
CA SER A 172 -4.62 -12.59 8.36
C SER A 172 -5.82 -12.33 7.46
N ARG A 173 -6.77 -11.47 7.88
CA ARG A 173 -8.04 -11.19 7.19
C ARG A 173 -8.86 -12.45 6.91
N ASN A 174 -8.85 -13.40 7.84
CA ASN A 174 -9.64 -14.62 7.72
C ASN A 174 -11.07 -14.37 8.22
N GLN A 175 -11.96 -13.99 7.29
CA GLN A 175 -13.36 -13.66 7.62
C GLN A 175 -14.10 -14.81 8.32
N ALA A 176 -13.91 -16.05 7.85
CA ALA A 176 -14.54 -17.23 8.43
C ALA A 176 -14.13 -17.43 9.89
N ALA A 177 -12.84 -17.24 10.20
CA ALA A 177 -12.36 -17.31 11.58
C ALA A 177 -12.88 -16.16 12.44
N ILE A 178 -12.89 -14.93 11.91
CA ILE A 178 -13.50 -13.78 12.61
C ILE A 178 -14.94 -14.10 12.99
N LEU A 179 -15.75 -14.58 12.03
CA LEU A 179 -17.14 -14.96 12.26
C LEU A 179 -17.32 -16.10 13.29
N GLY A 180 -16.37 -17.04 13.34
CA GLY A 180 -16.31 -18.08 14.37
C GLY A 180 -16.23 -17.49 15.78
N PHE A 181 -15.29 -16.56 16.00
CA PHE A 181 -15.15 -15.86 17.29
C PHE A 181 -16.33 -14.94 17.62
N LEU A 182 -17.04 -14.44 16.61
CA LEU A 182 -18.25 -13.61 16.77
C LEU A 182 -19.52 -14.43 17.02
N GLY A 183 -19.43 -15.76 17.15
CA GLY A 183 -20.54 -16.63 17.55
C GLY A 183 -21.23 -17.36 16.40
N GLY A 184 -20.62 -17.41 15.21
CA GLY A 184 -21.20 -18.08 14.03
C GLY A 184 -21.34 -19.60 14.14
N LEU A 185 -20.77 -20.21 15.20
CA LEU A 185 -20.94 -21.64 15.54
C LEU A 185 -22.03 -21.88 16.59
N GLY A 186 -22.61 -20.83 17.17
CA GLY A 186 -23.65 -20.92 18.17
C GLY A 186 -25.01 -21.38 17.61
N GLU A 187 -25.82 -21.94 18.51
CA GLU A 187 -27.19 -22.35 18.22
C GLU A 187 -28.09 -22.01 19.43
N PRO A 188 -28.93 -20.97 19.35
CA PRO A 188 -29.16 -20.07 18.19
C PRO A 188 -28.00 -19.11 17.90
N LEU A 189 -28.01 -18.49 16.71
CA LEU A 189 -27.08 -17.40 16.37
C LEU A 189 -27.33 -16.16 17.25
N PRO A 190 -26.33 -15.26 17.42
CA PRO A 190 -26.53 -13.99 18.11
C PRO A 190 -27.67 -13.17 17.51
N GLU A 191 -28.43 -12.43 18.33
CA GLU A 191 -29.55 -11.59 17.85
C GLU A 191 -29.09 -10.50 16.87
N ASP A 192 -27.87 -10.00 17.05
CA ASP A 192 -27.20 -8.99 16.23
C ASP A 192 -26.34 -9.60 15.10
N TRP A 193 -26.56 -10.87 14.72
CA TRP A 193 -25.73 -11.59 13.74
C TRP A 193 -25.51 -10.82 12.42
N SER A 194 -26.54 -10.17 11.89
CA SER A 194 -26.43 -9.36 10.68
C SER A 194 -25.45 -8.19 10.82
N ALA A 195 -25.33 -7.58 12.01
CA ALA A 195 -24.34 -6.54 12.26
C ALA A 195 -22.93 -7.14 12.34
N ARG A 196 -22.77 -8.32 12.95
CA ARG A 196 -21.50 -9.04 13.04
C ARG A 196 -20.98 -9.49 11.67
N LEU A 197 -21.87 -9.93 10.78
CA LEU A 197 -21.56 -10.23 9.38
C LEU A 197 -20.94 -9.01 8.69
N ARG A 198 -21.64 -7.87 8.69
CA ARG A 198 -21.13 -6.60 8.13
C ARG A 198 -19.80 -6.18 8.74
N ALA A 199 -19.68 -6.28 10.06
CA ALA A 199 -18.46 -5.93 10.78
C ALA A 199 -17.27 -6.79 10.30
N SER A 200 -17.48 -8.10 10.09
CA SER A 200 -16.46 -9.01 9.56
C SER A 200 -16.03 -8.66 8.12
N GLU A 201 -16.96 -8.20 7.28
CA GLU A 201 -16.65 -7.74 5.92
C GLU A 201 -15.80 -6.48 5.94
N LEU A 202 -16.16 -5.52 6.80
CA LEU A 202 -15.37 -4.32 7.02
C LEU A 202 -13.95 -4.64 7.52
N ALA A 203 -13.79 -5.70 8.32
CA ALA A 203 -12.49 -6.15 8.81
C ALA A 203 -11.57 -6.67 7.68
N VAL A 204 -12.13 -7.40 6.71
CA VAL A 204 -11.35 -8.03 5.63
C VAL A 204 -11.24 -7.18 4.37
N ALA A 205 -12.04 -6.12 4.26
CA ALA A 205 -12.03 -5.20 3.13
C ALA A 205 -10.63 -4.65 2.82
N GLU A 206 -10.32 -4.40 1.54
CA GLU A 206 -9.01 -3.89 1.10
C GLU A 206 -8.57 -2.65 1.89
N ARG A 207 -9.52 -1.72 2.11
CA ARG A 207 -9.31 -0.45 2.82
C ARG A 207 -9.26 -0.57 4.34
N ALA A 208 -9.54 -1.74 4.93
CA ALA A 208 -9.62 -1.93 6.37
C ALA A 208 -8.32 -1.55 7.09
N SER A 209 -7.15 -1.85 6.49
CA SER A 209 -5.85 -1.44 7.05
C SER A 209 -5.63 0.07 7.04
N SER A 210 -6.39 0.83 6.26
CA SER A 210 -6.25 2.29 6.14
C SER A 210 -7.37 3.09 6.82
N ARG A 211 -8.41 2.41 7.32
CA ARG A 211 -9.62 3.07 7.86
C ARG A 211 -9.91 2.60 9.27
N MET A 212 -10.18 3.57 10.14
CA MET A 212 -10.70 3.31 11.47
C MET A 212 -12.13 2.75 11.39
N PRO A 213 -12.59 2.03 12.43
CA PRO A 213 -11.81 1.55 13.58
C PRO A 213 -10.99 0.27 13.27
N TRP A 214 -11.32 -0.46 12.20
CA TRP A 214 -10.73 -1.74 11.86
C TRP A 214 -9.21 -1.72 11.63
N ARG A 215 -8.64 -0.59 11.19
CA ARG A 215 -7.18 -0.37 11.11
C ARG A 215 -6.47 -0.79 12.39
N LEU A 216 -7.05 -0.52 13.56
CA LEU A 216 -6.47 -0.87 14.85
C LEU A 216 -6.25 -2.37 15.02
N LEU A 217 -7.03 -3.23 14.36
CA LEU A 217 -6.93 -4.69 14.46
C LEU A 217 -6.26 -5.37 13.26
N VAL A 218 -6.31 -4.75 12.07
CA VAL A 218 -5.91 -5.43 10.82
C VAL A 218 -4.65 -4.84 10.16
N SER A 219 -4.24 -3.62 10.53
CA SER A 219 -3.07 -2.99 9.92
C SER A 219 -1.76 -3.57 10.48
N PRO A 220 -0.81 -3.99 9.64
CA PRO A 220 0.50 -4.47 10.11
C PRO A 220 1.33 -3.36 10.77
N ASP A 221 1.04 -2.09 10.48
CA ASP A 221 1.77 -0.93 11.03
C ASP A 221 1.39 -0.61 12.48
N VAL A 222 0.29 -1.19 12.98
CA VAL A 222 -0.21 -0.95 14.34
C VAL A 222 0.32 -2.05 15.25
N LEU A 223 1.00 -1.66 16.34
CA LEU A 223 1.41 -2.61 17.37
C LEU A 223 0.30 -2.79 18.39
N ARG A 224 0.08 -4.04 18.81
CA ARG A 224 -1.02 -4.44 19.67
C ARG A 224 -0.47 -5.24 20.82
N VAL A 225 -0.87 -4.87 22.03
CA VAL A 225 -0.48 -5.61 23.22
C VAL A 225 -1.66 -5.69 24.17
N ARG A 226 -1.89 -6.87 24.72
CA ARG A 226 -2.91 -7.10 25.74
C ARG A 226 -2.48 -6.49 27.08
N VAL A 227 -3.36 -5.69 27.68
CA VAL A 227 -3.06 -4.90 28.90
C VAL A 227 -3.94 -5.25 30.09
N LEU A 228 -5.20 -5.66 29.85
CA LEU A 228 -6.15 -6.09 30.87
C LEU A 228 -6.77 -7.43 30.51
N GLU A 229 -7.00 -8.24 31.53
CA GLU A 229 -7.63 -9.55 31.46
C GLU A 229 -8.44 -9.74 32.75
N GLU A 230 -9.75 -9.93 32.61
CA GLU A 230 -10.64 -10.27 33.71
C GLU A 230 -11.48 -11.49 33.31
N ARG A 231 -11.79 -12.33 34.30
CA ARG A 231 -12.54 -13.55 34.08
C ARG A 231 -13.50 -13.82 35.23
N ASP A 232 -14.73 -14.13 34.84
CA ASP A 232 -15.71 -14.82 35.66
C ASP A 232 -16.05 -16.18 35.03
N ASN A 233 -16.99 -16.93 35.60
CA ASN A 233 -17.40 -18.24 35.12
C ASN A 233 -18.03 -18.19 33.72
N ASP A 234 -18.83 -17.16 33.45
CA ASP A 234 -19.65 -17.03 32.23
C ASP A 234 -19.38 -15.75 31.43
N SER A 235 -18.54 -14.86 31.97
CA SER A 235 -18.10 -13.64 31.30
C SER A 235 -16.58 -13.49 31.36
N GLY A 236 -16.04 -12.72 30.44
CA GLY A 236 -14.65 -12.30 30.45
C GLY A 236 -14.50 -10.92 29.85
N LEU A 237 -13.38 -10.28 30.14
CA LEU A 237 -12.99 -9.03 29.53
C LEU A 237 -11.52 -9.12 29.18
N PHE A 238 -11.15 -8.74 27.97
CA PHE A 238 -9.76 -8.43 27.66
C PHE A 238 -9.67 -7.04 27.05
N SER A 239 -8.54 -6.39 27.26
CA SER A 239 -8.29 -5.09 26.65
C SER A 239 -6.95 -5.09 25.96
N ILE A 240 -6.93 -4.48 24.77
CA ILE A 240 -5.77 -4.40 23.91
C ILE A 240 -5.42 -2.93 23.76
N ALA A 241 -4.18 -2.58 24.09
CA ALA A 241 -3.61 -1.29 23.76
C ALA A 241 -2.97 -1.36 22.37
N CYS A 242 -3.39 -0.46 21.49
CA CYS A 242 -3.00 -0.36 20.09
C CYS A 242 -2.23 0.94 19.86
N LEU A 243 -0.94 0.83 19.52
CA LEU A 243 -0.10 1.95 19.08
C LEU A 243 -0.24 2.12 17.57
N ASP A 244 -1.00 3.14 17.13
CA ASP A 244 -1.15 3.47 15.71
C ASP A 244 -0.31 4.69 15.32
N PRO A 245 0.80 4.48 14.57
CA PRO A 245 1.66 5.57 14.14
C PRO A 245 0.93 6.61 13.26
N SER A 246 -0.16 6.25 12.59
CA SER A 246 -0.91 7.16 11.70
C SER A 246 -1.58 8.34 12.39
N ARG A 247 -1.78 8.23 13.71
CA ARG A 247 -2.38 9.28 14.54
C ARG A 247 -1.37 10.24 15.15
N THR A 248 -0.08 10.03 14.90
CA THR A 248 0.95 10.98 15.33
C THR A 248 0.81 12.29 14.55
N LYS A 249 0.53 13.38 15.27
CA LYS A 249 0.71 14.75 14.74
C LYS A 249 1.99 15.31 15.31
N LEU A 250 2.83 15.86 14.42
CA LEU A 250 3.97 16.68 14.80
C LEU A 250 3.51 17.81 15.75
N GLY A 251 3.86 17.70 17.03
CA GLY A 251 3.53 18.69 18.07
C GLY A 251 2.07 18.72 18.54
N GLY A 252 1.28 17.64 18.33
CA GLY A 252 -0.12 17.54 18.77
C GLY A 252 -0.35 16.65 20.00
N THR A 253 -1.53 16.79 20.62
CA THR A 253 -1.98 16.07 21.84
C THR A 253 -2.77 14.78 21.58
N MET A 254 -2.87 14.31 20.33
CA MET A 254 -3.63 13.08 20.06
C MET A 254 -2.88 11.86 20.59
N GLU A 255 -3.57 11.05 21.39
CA GLU A 255 -3.03 9.82 21.94
C GLU A 255 -2.79 8.79 20.82
N THR A 256 -1.51 8.47 20.62
CA THR A 256 -1.02 7.49 19.63
C THR A 256 -1.35 6.05 20.03
N ILE A 257 -1.59 5.82 21.33
CA ILE A 257 -1.98 4.53 21.89
C ILE A 257 -3.44 4.62 22.30
N ARG A 258 -4.25 3.62 21.95
CA ARG A 258 -5.66 3.51 22.35
C ARG A 258 -5.95 2.15 22.92
N VAL A 259 -6.82 2.09 23.92
CA VAL A 259 -7.31 0.82 24.47
C VAL A 259 -8.61 0.45 23.77
N LEU A 260 -8.74 -0.82 23.42
CA LEU A 260 -9.99 -1.44 22.96
C LEU A 260 -10.37 -2.52 23.98
N HIS A 261 -11.58 -2.42 24.53
CA HIS A 261 -12.13 -3.40 25.45
C HIS A 261 -12.98 -4.41 24.68
N PHE A 262 -12.84 -5.69 24.97
CA PHE A 262 -13.61 -6.76 24.34
C PHE A 262 -14.21 -7.62 25.44
N GLU A 263 -15.53 -7.63 25.50
CA GLU A 263 -16.27 -8.53 26.37
C GLU A 263 -16.32 -9.91 25.71
N LEU A 264 -16.22 -10.96 26.53
CA LEU A 264 -16.56 -12.31 26.13
C LEU A 264 -17.77 -12.80 26.92
N THR A 265 -18.66 -13.46 26.21
CA THR A 265 -19.81 -14.15 26.79
C THR A 265 -19.83 -15.60 26.33
N LYS A 266 -20.34 -16.51 27.17
CA LYS A 266 -20.63 -17.88 26.75
C LYS A 266 -22.04 -17.97 26.17
N ASP A 267 -22.17 -18.69 25.06
CA ASP A 267 -23.50 -19.06 24.54
C ASP A 267 -24.13 -20.21 25.34
N SER A 268 -25.35 -20.61 24.94
CA SER A 268 -26.09 -21.75 25.52
C SER A 268 -25.34 -23.08 25.43
N ASN A 269 -24.40 -23.20 24.49
CA ASN A 269 -23.54 -24.36 24.31
C ASN A 269 -22.21 -24.22 25.06
N ALA A 270 -22.02 -23.17 25.87
CA ALA A 270 -20.79 -22.82 26.56
C ALA A 270 -19.60 -22.47 25.64
N PHE A 271 -19.85 -22.07 24.39
CA PHE A 271 -18.82 -21.50 23.52
C PHE A 271 -18.55 -20.05 23.87
N TRP A 272 -17.27 -19.70 24.06
CA TRP A 272 -16.87 -18.30 24.13
C TRP A 272 -17.18 -17.58 22.82
N ARG A 273 -17.79 -16.41 22.95
CA ARG A 273 -18.04 -15.44 21.89
C ARG A 273 -17.45 -14.10 22.29
N ILE A 274 -16.84 -13.40 21.34
CA ILE A 274 -16.40 -12.02 21.50
C ILE A 274 -17.55 -11.08 21.13
N ASP A 275 -17.87 -10.17 22.03
CA ASP A 275 -18.81 -9.08 21.78
C ASP A 275 -18.00 -7.84 21.36
N LEU A 276 -18.20 -7.41 20.11
CA LEU A 276 -17.45 -6.29 19.54
C LEU A 276 -17.90 -4.97 20.17
N PRO A 277 -16.96 -4.06 20.48
CA PRO A 277 -17.26 -2.66 20.69
C PRO A 277 -18.16 -2.09 19.59
N SER A 278 -19.09 -1.22 19.97
CA SER A 278 -20.02 -0.57 19.04
C SER A 278 -19.31 0.09 17.86
N ALA A 279 -18.13 0.67 18.07
CA ALA A 279 -17.27 1.22 17.02
C ALA A 279 -16.94 0.19 15.93
N LEU A 280 -16.44 -1.00 16.34
CA LEU A 280 -16.06 -2.07 15.41
C LEU A 280 -17.29 -2.72 14.77
N LEU A 281 -18.36 -2.89 15.53
CA LEU A 281 -19.61 -3.46 15.05
C LEU A 281 -20.27 -2.59 13.97
N ASN A 282 -20.29 -1.26 14.18
CA ASN A 282 -20.90 -0.30 13.25
C ASN A 282 -19.93 0.19 12.16
N GLY A 283 -18.62 -0.03 12.34
CA GLY A 283 -17.58 0.56 11.49
C GLY A 283 -17.44 2.07 11.65
N ASP A 284 -17.86 2.62 12.78
CA ASP A 284 -17.86 4.06 13.06
C ASP A 284 -16.81 4.41 14.13
N GLU A 285 -15.97 5.39 13.80
CA GLU A 285 -14.94 5.90 14.72
C GLU A 285 -15.55 6.67 15.91
N ALA A 286 -16.74 7.25 15.75
CA ALA A 286 -17.40 8.03 16.80
C ALA A 286 -17.71 7.20 18.07
N GLY A 287 -17.73 5.87 17.95
CA GLY A 287 -17.91 4.95 19.08
C GLY A 287 -16.63 4.56 19.81
N LEU A 288 -15.44 5.00 19.37
CA LEU A 288 -14.20 4.83 20.13
C LEU A 288 -14.20 5.88 21.25
N SER A 289 -14.37 5.47 22.51
CA SER A 289 -14.35 6.44 23.62
C SER A 289 -12.99 7.12 23.72
N ASP A 290 -12.99 8.34 24.26
CA ASP A 290 -11.77 8.99 24.73
C ASP A 290 -11.29 8.28 26.00
N ALA A 291 -9.98 8.35 26.28
CA ALA A 291 -9.39 7.66 27.42
C ALA A 291 -9.95 8.21 28.74
N ASP A 292 -10.64 7.35 29.49
CA ASP A 292 -11.04 7.63 30.87
C ASP A 292 -9.87 7.35 31.84
N ASP A 293 -9.98 7.71 33.12
CA ASP A 293 -8.90 7.52 34.11
C ASP A 293 -8.41 6.05 34.19
N ILE A 294 -9.31 5.08 33.97
CA ILE A 294 -8.99 3.64 33.91
C ILE A 294 -8.10 3.32 32.71
N ASP A 295 -8.34 3.96 31.57
CA ASP A 295 -7.50 3.80 30.37
C ASP A 295 -6.12 4.41 30.58
N GLY A 296 -6.01 5.47 31.38
CA GLY A 296 -4.73 6.08 31.73
C GLY A 296 -3.72 5.06 32.28
N ASP A 297 -4.15 4.22 33.23
CA ASP A 297 -3.32 3.18 33.84
C ASP A 297 -3.01 2.03 32.86
N LEU A 298 -3.99 1.62 32.05
CA LEU A 298 -3.79 0.57 31.04
C LEU A 298 -2.85 1.00 29.91
N LEU A 299 -2.95 2.27 29.48
CA LEU A 299 -2.05 2.88 28.51
C LEU A 299 -0.61 2.94 29.04
N ASP A 300 -0.44 3.22 30.34
CA ASP A 300 0.85 3.24 31.00
C ASP A 300 1.44 1.81 31.14
N LEU A 301 0.63 0.75 31.15
CA LEU A 301 1.10 -0.64 31.12
C LEU A 301 1.61 -1.10 29.74
N PHE A 302 1.24 -0.40 28.65
CA PHE A 302 1.60 -0.81 27.28
C PHE A 302 3.10 -1.05 27.08
N PRO A 303 4.03 -0.14 27.44
CA PRO A 303 5.46 -0.36 27.21
C PRO A 303 6.00 -1.58 27.96
N LYS A 304 5.50 -1.80 29.18
CA LYS A 304 5.89 -2.96 30.01
C LYS A 304 5.43 -4.27 29.37
N ARG A 305 4.18 -4.35 28.92
CA ARG A 305 3.65 -5.55 28.25
C ARG A 305 4.33 -5.76 26.90
N LEU A 306 4.61 -4.69 26.15
CA LEU A 306 5.34 -4.76 24.89
C LEU A 306 6.70 -5.43 25.08
N ARG A 307 7.42 -5.11 26.15
CA ARG A 307 8.74 -5.71 26.46
C ARG A 307 8.73 -7.22 26.71
N GLN A 308 7.58 -7.79 27.08
CA GLN A 308 7.44 -9.24 27.26
C GLN A 308 7.46 -9.98 25.91
N HIS A 309 7.00 -9.33 24.84
CA HIS A 309 6.97 -9.88 23.49
C HIS A 309 8.15 -9.40 22.63
N GLU A 310 8.61 -8.16 22.85
CA GLU A 310 9.65 -7.49 22.09
C GLU A 310 10.83 -7.09 23.00
N PRO A 311 11.74 -8.04 23.29
CA PRO A 311 12.85 -7.81 24.21
C PRO A 311 13.81 -6.76 23.66
N VAL A 312 14.39 -5.98 24.59
CA VAL A 312 15.33 -4.91 24.32
C VAL A 312 16.56 -5.43 23.60
N VAL A 313 17.05 -4.66 22.63
CA VAL A 313 18.30 -4.91 21.92
C VAL A 313 19.22 -3.71 22.12
N GLN A 314 20.27 -3.89 22.92
CA GLN A 314 21.25 -2.85 23.21
C GLN A 314 22.43 -2.91 22.24
N SER A 315 23.08 -1.77 22.06
CA SER A 315 24.34 -1.66 21.31
C SER A 315 25.52 -1.39 22.23
N LYS A 316 26.71 -1.89 21.88
CA LYS A 316 27.91 -1.69 22.72
C LYS A 316 28.39 -0.24 22.75
N THR A 317 28.09 0.53 21.71
CA THR A 317 28.45 1.96 21.60
C THR A 317 27.26 2.79 21.13
N ALA A 318 27.22 4.08 21.49
CA ALA A 318 26.15 4.98 21.03
C ALA A 318 26.15 5.17 19.50
N ARG A 319 27.31 5.10 18.84
CA ARG A 319 27.36 5.11 17.36
C ARG A 319 26.68 3.89 16.75
N GLN A 320 26.88 2.70 17.32
CA GLN A 320 26.19 1.49 16.88
C GLN A 320 24.68 1.60 17.12
N ALA A 321 24.27 2.14 18.28
CA ALA A 321 22.86 2.40 18.57
C ALA A 321 22.24 3.35 17.54
N ALA A 322 22.92 4.46 17.22
CA ALA A 322 22.46 5.42 16.23
C ALA A 322 22.32 4.81 14.83
N ALA A 323 23.30 4.01 14.39
CA ALA A 323 23.23 3.31 13.11
C ALA A 323 22.09 2.28 13.07
N ALA A 324 21.87 1.54 14.17
CA ALA A 324 20.79 0.56 14.28
C ALA A 324 19.41 1.23 14.19
N VAL A 325 19.21 2.36 14.89
CA VAL A 325 17.95 3.12 14.83
C VAL A 325 17.66 3.60 13.42
N ILE A 326 18.63 4.21 12.74
CA ILE A 326 18.43 4.67 11.36
C ILE A 326 18.11 3.51 10.42
N SER A 327 18.85 2.42 10.51
CA SER A 327 18.59 1.23 9.69
C SER A 327 17.16 0.71 9.86
N LYS A 328 16.64 0.69 11.11
CA LYS A 328 15.27 0.28 11.40
C LYS A 328 14.23 1.32 10.98
N LEU A 329 14.54 2.60 11.05
CA LEU A 329 13.67 3.66 10.52
C LEU A 329 13.52 3.57 9.00
N GLU A 330 14.56 3.16 8.27
CA GLU A 330 14.53 3.05 6.81
C GLU A 330 13.88 1.76 6.29
N THR A 331 14.04 0.64 7.00
CA THR A 331 13.69 -0.69 6.46
C THR A 331 12.98 -1.64 7.43
N GLY A 332 12.87 -1.27 8.71
CA GLY A 332 12.32 -2.11 9.76
C GLY A 332 10.84 -1.88 10.03
N SER A 333 10.21 -2.85 10.70
CA SER A 333 8.89 -2.66 11.28
C SER A 333 8.94 -1.72 12.49
N LEU A 334 7.79 -1.17 12.90
CA LEU A 334 7.71 -0.39 14.14
C LEU A 334 8.15 -1.22 15.36
N GLY A 335 7.82 -2.51 15.41
CA GLY A 335 8.26 -3.43 16.47
C GLY A 335 9.78 -3.51 16.56
N ASP A 336 10.45 -3.71 15.43
CA ASP A 336 11.92 -3.75 15.35
C ASP A 336 12.57 -2.48 15.90
N LEU A 337 11.98 -1.32 15.62
CA LEU A 337 12.46 -0.04 16.11
C LEU A 337 12.30 0.08 17.64
N LEU A 338 11.13 -0.30 18.18
CA LEU A 338 10.85 -0.18 19.62
C LEU A 338 11.73 -1.08 20.49
N ARG A 339 12.31 -2.15 19.92
CA ARG A 339 13.34 -2.96 20.61
C ARG A 339 14.61 -2.18 20.93
N LEU A 340 14.89 -1.10 20.21
CA LEU A 340 16.08 -0.25 20.41
C LEU A 340 15.84 0.91 21.39
N VAL A 341 14.61 1.09 21.85
CA VAL A 341 14.21 2.22 22.69
C VAL A 341 14.48 1.93 24.17
N ASP A 342 14.85 2.94 24.93
CA ASP A 342 14.86 2.89 26.39
C ASP A 342 13.45 3.17 26.94
N PHE A 343 12.88 2.18 27.63
CA PHE A 343 11.62 2.32 28.38
C PHE A 343 11.85 2.24 29.88
N ALA A 344 13.10 2.35 30.35
CA ALA A 344 13.40 2.43 31.77
C ALA A 344 12.75 3.70 32.39
N GLY A 345 12.46 3.63 33.69
CA GLY A 345 11.85 4.74 34.42
C GLY A 345 10.34 4.60 34.64
N LYS A 346 9.63 5.72 34.68
CA LYS A 346 8.19 5.75 35.00
C LYS A 346 7.36 5.34 33.79
N LEU A 347 6.29 4.58 34.03
CA LEU A 347 5.40 4.06 32.96
C LEU A 347 4.91 5.16 31.99
N LYS A 348 4.48 6.31 32.53
CA LYS A 348 4.07 7.47 31.73
C LYS A 348 5.17 8.02 30.81
N GLU A 349 6.42 8.02 31.26
CA GLU A 349 7.57 8.49 30.46
C GLU A 349 7.89 7.49 29.35
N ALA A 350 7.85 6.19 29.66
CA ALA A 350 7.99 5.12 28.67
C ALA A 350 6.89 5.19 27.60
N ARG A 351 5.64 5.50 27.99
CA ARG A 351 4.52 5.72 27.07
C ARG A 351 4.79 6.85 26.09
N ILE A 352 5.29 7.99 26.60
CA ILE A 352 5.70 9.13 25.76
C ILE A 352 6.82 8.71 24.80
N GLY A 353 7.79 7.91 25.27
CA GLY A 353 8.85 7.34 24.43
C GLY A 353 8.33 6.46 23.29
N CYS A 354 7.35 5.58 23.55
CA CYS A 354 6.69 4.78 22.51
C CYS A 354 6.05 5.66 21.43
N SER A 355 5.26 6.65 21.83
CA SER A 355 4.58 7.55 20.91
C SER A 355 5.56 8.36 20.06
N ALA A 356 6.63 8.88 20.69
CA ALA A 356 7.68 9.60 19.99
C ALA A 356 8.42 8.71 18.98
N ALA A 357 8.76 7.47 19.36
CA ALA A 357 9.37 6.51 18.43
C ALA A 357 8.46 6.18 17.24
N ALA A 358 7.17 5.98 17.49
CA ALA A 358 6.18 5.75 16.45
C ALA A 358 6.05 6.95 15.50
N GLU A 359 6.13 8.18 16.01
CA GLU A 359 6.12 9.40 15.20
C GLU A 359 7.35 9.47 14.27
N PHE A 360 8.54 9.19 14.80
CA PHE A 360 9.75 9.12 13.98
C PHE A 360 9.63 8.07 12.87
N TRP A 361 9.14 6.87 13.21
CA TRP A 361 8.93 5.81 12.23
C TRP A 361 7.91 6.22 11.16
N TRP A 362 6.76 6.78 11.56
CA TRP A 362 5.72 7.22 10.65
C TRP A 362 6.19 8.33 9.71
N SER A 363 7.04 9.24 10.20
CA SER A 363 7.56 10.36 9.39
C SER A 363 8.29 9.91 8.12
N LEU A 364 8.82 8.68 8.13
CA LEU A 364 9.53 8.04 7.01
C LEU A 364 8.67 6.97 6.30
N ASN A 365 7.80 6.28 7.03
CA ASN A 365 7.07 5.10 6.55
C ASN A 365 5.59 5.33 6.23
N ALA A 366 5.05 6.54 6.46
CA ALA A 366 3.65 6.83 6.13
C ALA A 366 3.35 6.58 4.63
N PRO A 367 2.13 6.18 4.26
CA PRO A 367 1.75 5.99 2.87
C PRO A 367 2.03 7.23 2.02
N GLY A 368 2.96 7.10 1.06
CA GLY A 368 3.36 8.21 0.20
C GLY A 368 4.44 9.13 0.78
N ALA A 369 4.88 8.90 2.03
CA ALA A 369 6.11 9.49 2.53
C ALA A 369 7.27 9.09 1.62
N PHE A 370 8.10 10.07 1.31
CA PHE A 370 9.31 9.86 0.56
C PHE A 370 10.38 10.73 1.18
N ARG A 371 11.03 10.19 2.20
CA ARG A 371 11.99 10.90 3.03
C ARG A 371 13.15 9.98 3.37
N PHE A 372 14.34 10.58 3.51
CA PHE A 372 15.57 9.85 3.81
C PHE A 372 16.35 10.56 4.92
N PRO A 373 16.90 9.82 5.88
CA PRO A 373 17.75 10.37 6.91
C PRO A 373 19.18 10.62 6.40
N ILE A 374 19.68 11.85 6.47
CA ILE A 374 21.08 12.17 6.15
C ILE A 374 21.82 12.46 7.45
N SER A 375 22.84 11.65 7.77
CA SER A 375 23.67 11.88 8.96
C SER A 375 24.48 13.18 8.84
N LEU A 376 24.34 14.06 9.84
CA LEU A 376 25.02 15.36 9.90
C LEU A 376 26.11 15.41 10.98
N GLY A 377 25.83 14.85 12.15
CA GLY A 377 26.76 14.94 13.27
C GLY A 377 26.47 13.93 14.37
N TYR A 378 27.50 13.70 15.19
CA TYR A 378 27.43 12.85 16.37
C TYR A 378 28.28 13.46 17.47
N LYS A 379 27.75 13.49 18.69
CA LYS A 379 28.52 13.86 19.89
C LYS A 379 28.09 12.99 21.08
N GLU A 380 29.08 12.58 21.87
CA GLU A 380 28.91 11.87 23.13
C GLU A 380 29.37 12.78 24.28
N GLU A 381 28.65 12.74 25.40
CA GLU A 381 28.88 13.53 26.60
C GLU A 381 28.43 12.71 27.81
N GLY A 382 29.39 12.13 28.53
CA GLY A 382 29.11 11.31 29.72
C GLY A 382 28.27 10.07 29.39
N ALA A 383 27.09 9.96 30.02
CA ALA A 383 26.13 8.87 29.79
C ALA A 383 25.13 9.16 28.66
N LEU A 384 25.29 10.28 27.94
CA LEU A 384 24.43 10.67 26.83
C LEU A 384 25.20 10.75 25.51
N ALA A 385 24.48 10.52 24.42
CA ALA A 385 24.94 10.88 23.08
C ALA A 385 23.80 11.47 22.26
N VAL A 386 24.14 12.22 21.23
CA VAL A 386 23.20 12.75 20.24
C VAL A 386 23.72 12.45 18.84
N ALA A 387 22.84 11.97 17.98
CA ALA A 387 23.05 11.87 16.54
C ALA A 387 22.07 12.79 15.83
N THR A 388 22.56 13.63 14.93
CA THR A 388 21.75 14.61 14.20
C THR A 388 21.64 14.25 12.74
N TYR A 389 20.45 14.44 12.19
CA TYR A 389 20.12 14.09 10.82
C TYR A 389 19.29 15.16 10.13
N GLN A 390 19.46 15.30 8.82
CA GLN A 390 18.53 16.02 7.95
C GLN A 390 17.50 15.04 7.39
N TRP A 391 16.21 15.29 7.57
CA TRP A 391 15.15 14.56 6.87
C TRP A 391 15.01 15.16 5.47
N PHE A 392 15.61 14.51 4.48
CA PHE A 392 15.51 14.96 3.10
C PHE A 392 14.27 14.39 2.44
N SER A 393 13.40 15.28 1.99
CA SER A 393 12.25 14.95 1.14
C SER A 393 12.55 15.40 -0.29
N PRO A 394 12.53 14.48 -1.27
CA PRO A 394 12.61 14.84 -2.68
C PRO A 394 11.52 15.83 -3.13
N ASN A 395 10.33 15.81 -2.50
CA ASN A 395 9.24 16.74 -2.78
C ASN A 395 9.50 18.15 -2.23
N GLU A 396 10.40 18.27 -1.24
CA GLU A 396 10.75 19.51 -0.56
C GLU A 396 12.28 19.65 -0.52
N ALA A 397 12.93 19.52 -1.68
CA ALA A 397 14.38 19.39 -1.82
C ALA A 397 15.19 20.58 -1.24
N ASP A 398 14.53 21.68 -0.89
CA ASP A 398 15.13 22.86 -0.27
C ASP A 398 14.92 23.00 1.23
N LEU A 399 14.02 22.20 1.80
CA LEU A 399 13.66 22.27 3.21
C LEU A 399 14.76 21.68 4.08
N PHE A 400 15.27 22.48 5.01
CA PHE A 400 16.14 22.00 6.07
C PHE A 400 15.29 21.56 7.27
N GLU A 401 15.26 20.26 7.53
CA GLU A 401 14.46 19.60 8.56
C GLU A 401 15.41 18.79 9.46
N LEU A 402 15.95 19.45 10.48
CA LEU A 402 16.88 18.85 11.43
C LEU A 402 16.13 17.98 12.45
N ARG A 403 16.57 16.74 12.60
CA ARG A 403 16.14 15.79 13.63
C ARG A 403 17.32 15.39 14.50
N SER A 404 17.10 15.34 15.81
CA SER A 404 18.13 14.93 16.79
C SER A 404 17.62 13.72 17.55
N LEU A 405 18.42 12.65 17.55
CA LEU A 405 18.14 11.41 18.27
C LEU A 405 19.10 11.33 19.45
N TYR A 406 18.56 11.20 20.66
CA TYR A 406 19.35 11.10 21.89
C TYR A 406 19.47 9.64 22.33
N PHE A 407 20.62 9.29 22.89
CA PHE A 407 20.93 7.94 23.33
C PHE A 407 21.42 7.98 24.77
N ILE A 408 21.02 6.99 25.55
CA ILE A 408 21.35 6.84 26.96
C ILE A 408 22.19 5.59 27.14
N LYS A 409 23.22 5.68 27.99
CA LYS A 409 24.04 4.55 28.41
C LYS A 409 23.42 3.86 29.62
N SER A 410 23.08 2.59 29.47
CA SER A 410 22.69 1.66 30.53
C SER A 410 23.88 0.77 30.93
N GLU A 411 23.69 -0.08 31.94
CA GLU A 411 24.70 -1.05 32.38
C GLU A 411 25.07 -2.07 31.29
N GLU A 412 24.09 -2.45 30.46
CA GLU A 412 24.24 -3.49 29.45
C GLU A 412 24.58 -2.93 28.05
N GLY A 413 24.41 -1.61 27.84
CA GLY A 413 24.76 -0.94 26.59
C GLY A 413 24.00 0.35 26.34
N TRP A 414 23.99 0.81 25.09
CA TRP A 414 23.34 2.04 24.66
C TRP A 414 21.98 1.77 24.03
N LEU A 415 21.02 2.64 24.37
CA LEU A 415 19.64 2.61 23.89
C LEU A 415 19.20 3.99 23.40
N TRP A 416 18.18 4.01 22.54
CA TRP A 416 17.59 5.23 22.03
C TRP A 416 16.55 5.81 22.99
N ALA A 417 16.64 7.10 23.29
CA ALA A 417 15.71 7.83 24.14
C ALA A 417 14.95 8.88 23.31
N PRO A 418 13.86 8.50 22.62
CA PRO A 418 13.04 9.40 21.80
C PRO A 418 12.20 10.39 22.63
N GLY A 419 12.08 10.16 23.94
CA GLY A 419 11.21 10.90 24.85
C GLY A 419 11.96 11.87 25.77
N ILE A 420 11.51 11.93 27.02
CA ILE A 420 12.04 12.85 28.03
C ILE A 420 13.38 12.32 28.54
N VAL A 421 14.42 13.15 28.46
CA VAL A 421 15.71 12.86 29.11
C VAL A 421 15.57 13.08 30.61
N GLU A 422 16.06 12.13 31.41
CA GLU A 422 15.92 12.17 32.86
C GLU A 422 16.55 13.42 33.50
N LYS A 423 16.03 13.82 34.66
CA LYS A 423 16.55 14.99 35.41
C LYS A 423 18.03 14.85 35.78
N THR A 424 18.49 13.63 36.01
CA THR A 424 19.88 13.26 36.34
C THR A 424 20.85 13.64 35.23
N GLN A 425 20.41 13.59 33.98
CA GLN A 425 21.24 13.81 32.78
C GLN A 425 21.04 15.22 32.16
N ARG A 426 20.40 16.12 32.91
CA ARG A 426 19.96 17.44 32.39
C ARG A 426 21.11 18.33 31.95
N GLU A 427 22.26 18.29 32.62
CA GLU A 427 23.43 19.11 32.27
C GLU A 427 24.14 18.59 31.02
N GLU A 428 24.27 17.27 30.87
CA GLU A 428 24.79 16.64 29.65
C GLU A 428 23.86 16.95 28.46
N HIS A 429 22.54 16.84 28.66
CA HIS A 429 21.54 17.18 27.64
C HIS A 429 21.60 18.66 27.24
N LYS A 430 21.79 19.59 28.19
CA LYS A 430 22.00 21.02 27.88
C LYS A 430 23.26 21.24 27.05
N THR A 431 24.35 20.57 27.40
CA THR A 431 25.63 20.63 26.67
C THR A 431 25.48 20.13 25.24
N LEU A 432 24.85 18.97 25.06
CA LEU A 432 24.57 18.39 23.74
C LEU A 432 23.61 19.28 22.93
N SER A 433 22.52 19.76 23.55
CA SER A 433 21.57 20.68 22.91
C SER A 433 22.23 21.98 22.45
N LYS A 434 23.15 22.53 23.26
CA LYS A 434 23.94 23.71 22.87
C LYS A 434 24.84 23.40 21.69
N TRP A 435 25.55 22.28 21.71
CA TRP A 435 26.38 21.84 20.59
C TRP A 435 25.56 21.69 19.29
N VAL A 436 24.38 21.05 19.34
CA VAL A 436 23.47 20.94 18.18
C VAL A 436 23.11 22.32 17.64
N LYS A 437 22.73 23.27 18.51
CA LYS A 437 22.40 24.65 18.11
C LYS A 437 23.59 25.35 17.46
N ASP A 438 24.78 25.22 18.03
CA ASP A 438 26.00 25.86 17.51
C ASP A 438 26.40 25.29 16.13
N GLN A 439 26.17 23.99 15.87
CA GLN A 439 26.46 23.35 14.58
C GLN A 439 25.38 23.58 13.52
N THR A 440 24.14 23.85 13.92
CA THR A 440 22.97 23.94 13.02
C THR A 440 23.18 24.91 11.84
N PRO A 441 23.73 26.13 12.01
CA PRO A 441 23.99 27.03 10.88
C PRO A 441 24.92 26.43 9.83
N GLY A 442 25.98 25.72 10.26
CA GLY A 442 26.92 25.05 9.36
C GLY A 442 26.27 23.89 8.61
N TRP A 443 25.48 23.07 9.30
CA TRP A 443 24.74 21.97 8.66
C TRP A 443 23.68 22.46 7.67
N ARG A 444 22.99 23.57 7.95
CA ARG A 444 21.99 24.15 7.05
C ARG A 444 22.57 24.50 5.68
N ILE A 445 23.85 24.85 5.62
CA ILE A 445 24.57 25.19 4.38
C ILE A 445 25.15 23.93 3.73
N SER A 446 25.69 23.00 4.51
CA SER A 446 26.52 21.88 4.02
C SER A 446 25.79 20.54 3.84
N TRP A 447 24.55 20.38 4.31
CA TRP A 447 23.86 19.08 4.26
C TRP A 447 23.67 18.54 2.83
N ARG A 448 23.46 19.43 1.85
CA ARG A 448 23.30 19.04 0.43
C ARG A 448 24.57 18.44 -0.13
N GLU A 449 25.72 19.01 0.19
CA GLU A 449 27.02 18.44 -0.19
C GLU A 449 27.23 17.08 0.48
N THR A 450 26.78 16.93 1.74
CA THR A 450 26.82 15.64 2.43
C THR A 450 25.96 14.58 1.75
N LEU A 451 24.73 14.92 1.34
CA LEU A 451 23.86 14.04 0.56
C LEU A 451 24.49 13.62 -0.77
N LEU A 452 25.14 14.57 -1.46
CA LEU A 452 25.72 14.37 -2.79
C LEU A 452 27.11 13.74 -2.80
N LYS A 453 27.68 13.39 -1.65
CA LYS A 453 28.98 12.68 -1.58
C LYS A 453 29.08 11.45 -2.50
N PRO A 454 28.03 10.62 -2.70
CA PRO A 454 28.09 9.50 -3.63
C PRO A 454 28.11 9.92 -5.11
N SER A 455 27.71 11.15 -5.42
CA SER A 455 27.56 11.68 -6.78
C SER A 455 28.82 12.44 -7.24
N ALA A 456 29.15 12.33 -8.53
CA ALA A 456 30.35 12.97 -9.06
C ALA A 456 30.13 14.49 -9.27
N LYS A 457 30.92 15.33 -8.61
CA LYS A 457 30.95 16.77 -8.86
C LYS A 457 31.77 17.09 -10.12
N LEU A 458 31.16 17.79 -11.06
CA LEU A 458 31.77 18.22 -12.31
C LEU A 458 32.13 19.71 -12.23
N GLU A 459 33.35 20.03 -11.84
CA GLU A 459 33.87 21.42 -11.80
C GLU A 459 34.10 21.99 -13.21
N THR A 460 34.50 21.12 -14.14
CA THR A 460 34.62 21.41 -15.57
C THR A 460 34.11 20.22 -16.36
N LEU A 461 33.61 20.47 -17.58
CA LEU A 461 33.12 19.43 -18.48
C LEU A 461 34.18 19.06 -19.54
N ASN A 462 35.43 18.90 -19.09
CA ASN A 462 36.50 18.37 -19.93
C ASN A 462 36.33 16.85 -20.01
N GLN A 463 35.63 16.39 -21.04
CA GLN A 463 35.33 14.98 -21.24
C GLN A 463 36.62 14.17 -21.40
N VAL A 464 36.78 13.13 -20.57
CA VAL A 464 37.89 12.15 -20.65
C VAL A 464 37.66 11.14 -21.79
N GLY A 465 36.80 11.49 -22.76
CA GLY A 465 36.22 10.60 -23.76
C GLY A 465 34.72 10.32 -23.52
N ALA A 466 33.99 9.95 -24.57
CA ALA A 466 32.58 9.57 -24.50
C ALA A 466 32.43 8.09 -24.08
N ALA A 467 31.45 7.80 -23.22
CA ALA A 467 31.13 6.43 -22.82
C ALA A 467 30.70 5.57 -24.01
N SER A 468 31.03 4.28 -23.98
CA SER A 468 30.52 3.32 -24.96
C SER A 468 29.02 3.05 -24.77
N ASP A 469 28.35 2.58 -25.83
CA ASP A 469 26.93 2.24 -25.77
C ASP A 469 26.64 1.16 -24.70
N GLU A 470 27.53 0.19 -24.51
CA GLU A 470 27.37 -0.86 -23.50
C GLU A 470 27.47 -0.32 -22.07
N GLU A 471 28.42 0.60 -21.83
CA GLU A 471 28.54 1.31 -20.56
C GLU A 471 27.29 2.16 -20.26
N VAL A 472 26.74 2.84 -21.28
CA VAL A 472 25.50 3.62 -21.14
C VAL A 472 24.29 2.73 -20.86
N ARG A 473 24.17 1.57 -21.52
CA ARG A 473 23.11 0.59 -21.22
C ARG A 473 23.19 0.12 -19.78
N LYS A 474 24.39 -0.27 -19.33
CA LYS A 474 24.61 -0.74 -17.95
C LYS A 474 24.31 0.35 -16.92
N LEU A 475 24.80 1.56 -17.14
CA LEU A 475 24.52 2.72 -16.30
C LEU A 475 23.01 3.01 -16.21
N SER A 476 22.33 3.03 -17.36
CA SER A 476 20.90 3.33 -17.42
C SER A 476 20.08 2.26 -16.70
N ALA A 477 20.44 0.98 -16.84
CA ALA A 477 19.79 -0.12 -16.14
C ALA A 477 19.96 0.00 -14.61
N LEU A 478 21.19 0.23 -14.13
CA LEU A 478 21.47 0.40 -12.70
C LEU A 478 20.77 1.65 -12.12
N TRP A 479 20.74 2.74 -12.87
CA TRP A 479 20.05 3.96 -12.44
C TRP A 479 18.54 3.75 -12.38
N LEU A 480 17.92 3.18 -13.42
CA LEU A 480 16.49 2.87 -13.44
C LEU A 480 16.09 1.90 -12.31
N GLU A 481 16.88 0.86 -12.05
CA GLU A 481 16.67 -0.05 -10.92
C GLU A 481 16.70 0.69 -9.58
N ALA A 482 17.65 1.62 -9.40
CA ALA A 482 17.73 2.44 -8.20
C ALA A 482 16.51 3.37 -8.04
N LEU A 483 15.98 3.93 -9.12
CA LEU A 483 14.77 4.74 -9.09
C LEU A 483 13.52 3.90 -8.77
N GLU A 484 13.39 2.72 -9.38
CA GLU A 484 12.29 1.77 -9.15
C GLU A 484 12.29 1.26 -7.69
N THR A 485 13.47 0.93 -7.15
CA THR A 485 13.63 0.52 -5.74
C THR A 485 13.66 1.69 -4.75
N ARG A 486 13.61 2.93 -5.25
CA ARG A 486 13.68 4.18 -4.48
C ARG A 486 14.92 4.30 -3.58
N ASP A 487 16.02 3.70 -4.00
CA ASP A 487 17.30 3.78 -3.30
C ASP A 487 18.06 5.05 -3.75
N ILE A 488 17.86 6.13 -2.99
CA ILE A 488 18.47 7.44 -3.31
C ILE A 488 19.99 7.37 -3.33
N HIS A 489 20.61 6.55 -2.49
CA HIS A 489 22.07 6.44 -2.41
C HIS A 489 22.63 5.74 -3.64
N LYS A 490 22.01 4.64 -4.09
CA LYS A 490 22.37 3.99 -5.35
C LYS A 490 22.12 4.90 -6.55
N ALA A 491 20.99 5.62 -6.56
CA ALA A 491 20.66 6.54 -7.63
C ALA A 491 21.70 7.66 -7.73
N LEU A 492 22.05 8.30 -6.61
CA LEU A 492 23.11 9.30 -6.53
C LEU A 492 24.49 8.76 -6.93
N GLY A 493 24.77 7.50 -6.60
CA GLY A 493 25.97 6.81 -7.04
C GLY A 493 26.09 6.68 -8.57
N GLN A 494 25.00 6.78 -9.32
CA GLN A 494 24.99 6.79 -10.79
C GLN A 494 24.87 8.18 -11.41
N THR A 495 24.74 9.24 -10.59
CA THR A 495 24.57 10.60 -11.07
C THR A 495 25.85 11.42 -10.94
N ALA A 496 25.90 12.50 -11.72
CA ALA A 496 26.83 13.61 -11.56
C ALA A 496 26.05 14.93 -11.40
N TRP A 497 26.73 15.98 -10.97
CA TRP A 497 26.15 17.32 -10.79
C TRP A 497 27.17 18.41 -11.11
N LEU A 498 26.70 19.61 -11.48
CA LEU A 498 27.57 20.71 -11.92
C LEU A 498 28.12 21.51 -10.74
N GLY A 499 29.44 21.64 -10.64
CA GLY A 499 30.14 22.43 -9.63
C GLY A 499 30.19 23.92 -9.98
N GLY A 500 29.24 24.72 -9.47
CA GLY A 500 29.25 26.18 -9.62
C GLY A 500 29.68 26.93 -8.35
N LYS A 501 30.34 28.09 -8.49
CA LYS A 501 30.79 28.92 -7.35
C LYS A 501 29.65 29.42 -6.43
N ASP A 502 28.44 29.60 -6.96
CA ASP A 502 27.30 30.21 -6.24
C ASP A 502 26.00 29.38 -6.30
N ALA A 503 26.00 28.20 -6.93
CA ALA A 503 24.79 27.43 -7.17
C ALA A 503 24.77 26.15 -6.32
N MET A 504 23.93 26.14 -5.30
CA MET A 504 23.53 24.91 -4.62
C MET A 504 22.91 23.95 -5.65
N PRO A 505 23.22 22.64 -5.61
CA PRO A 505 22.75 21.63 -6.58
C PRO A 505 21.27 21.23 -6.39
N VAL A 506 20.43 22.20 -6.05
CA VAL A 506 18.98 22.07 -5.84
C VAL A 506 18.31 21.46 -7.06
N LYS A 507 18.71 21.89 -8.26
CA LYS A 507 18.15 21.36 -9.51
C LYS A 507 18.45 19.87 -9.69
N CYS A 508 19.68 19.43 -9.41
CA CYS A 508 20.06 18.02 -9.48
C CYS A 508 19.17 17.18 -8.56
N LEU A 509 19.08 17.56 -7.28
CA LEU A 509 18.26 16.85 -6.29
C LEU A 509 16.78 16.84 -6.68
N ARG A 510 16.22 18.00 -7.05
CA ARG A 510 14.82 18.14 -7.46
C ARG A 510 14.48 17.32 -8.70
N ASN A 511 15.34 17.30 -9.72
CA ASN A 511 15.08 16.54 -10.94
C ASN A 511 15.15 15.04 -10.67
N LEU A 512 16.13 14.59 -9.87
CA LEU A 512 16.19 13.21 -9.40
C LEU A 512 14.93 12.82 -8.62
N SER A 513 14.38 13.73 -7.79
CA SER A 513 13.09 13.53 -7.13
C SER A 513 11.96 13.22 -8.09
N TYR A 514 11.85 14.00 -9.17
CA TYR A 514 10.82 13.82 -10.18
C TYR A 514 10.97 12.49 -10.92
N ASP A 515 12.19 12.02 -11.11
CA ASP A 515 12.44 10.73 -11.77
C ASP A 515 12.11 9.55 -10.87
N ILE A 516 12.39 9.62 -9.57
CA ILE A 516 11.95 8.59 -8.62
C ILE A 516 10.42 8.57 -8.52
N ALA A 517 9.78 9.75 -8.48
CA ALA A 517 8.31 9.83 -8.52
C ALA A 517 7.74 9.27 -9.83
N SER A 518 8.39 9.52 -10.97
CA SER A 518 7.97 8.98 -12.28
C SER A 518 8.10 7.45 -12.33
N ALA A 519 9.18 6.89 -11.76
CA ALA A 519 9.40 5.45 -11.66
C ALA A 519 8.38 4.72 -10.77
N LYS A 520 7.83 5.41 -9.76
CA LYS A 520 6.72 4.89 -8.94
C LYS A 520 5.46 4.68 -9.77
N ASP A 521 5.14 5.63 -10.64
CA ASP A 521 3.89 5.65 -11.38
C ASP A 521 3.97 4.86 -12.71
N GLY A 522 5.18 4.51 -13.16
CA GLY A 522 5.40 3.77 -14.40
C GLY A 522 6.82 3.27 -14.57
N LYS A 523 6.97 2.12 -15.24
CA LYS A 523 8.29 1.52 -15.50
C LYS A 523 9.09 2.38 -16.48
N GLY A 524 10.31 2.77 -16.08
CA GLY A 524 11.25 3.45 -16.96
C GLY A 524 11.94 2.46 -17.89
N LYS A 525 12.20 2.86 -19.13
CA LYS A 525 13.03 2.08 -20.06
C LYS A 525 13.96 2.98 -20.86
N LEU A 526 15.13 2.44 -21.21
CA LEU A 526 16.01 3.07 -22.20
C LEU A 526 15.34 3.01 -23.57
N SER A 527 15.04 4.17 -24.15
CA SER A 527 14.45 4.30 -25.49
C SER A 527 15.50 4.40 -26.59
N GLY A 528 16.70 4.91 -26.26
CA GLY A 528 17.78 5.05 -27.24
C GLY A 528 19.06 5.61 -26.62
N ILE A 529 20.17 5.47 -27.36
CA ILE A 529 21.46 6.07 -27.03
C ILE A 529 21.82 7.00 -28.17
N TYR A 530 22.14 8.25 -27.84
CA TYR A 530 22.38 9.32 -28.81
C TYR A 530 23.79 9.84 -28.63
N ARG A 531 24.57 9.86 -29.71
CA ARG A 531 26.00 10.22 -29.64
C ARG A 531 26.45 11.20 -30.71
N SER A 532 27.38 12.09 -30.35
CA SER A 532 28.21 12.88 -31.25
C SER A 532 29.69 12.56 -30.98
N GLU A 533 30.60 13.35 -31.54
CA GLU A 533 32.03 13.24 -31.28
C GLU A 533 32.33 13.44 -29.78
N HIS A 534 31.67 14.43 -29.16
CA HIS A 534 31.89 14.77 -27.76
C HIS A 534 30.80 14.22 -26.84
N TRP A 535 29.56 14.12 -27.29
CA TRP A 535 28.45 13.78 -26.41
C TRP A 535 27.99 12.34 -26.51
N VAL A 536 27.56 11.80 -25.37
CA VAL A 536 26.68 10.64 -25.33
C VAL A 536 25.55 10.90 -24.35
N ALA A 537 24.36 10.46 -24.71
CA ALA A 537 23.16 10.68 -23.93
C ALA A 537 22.21 9.48 -24.00
N ALA A 538 21.47 9.27 -22.92
CA ALA A 538 20.44 8.24 -22.80
C ALA A 538 19.06 8.87 -22.94
N GLY A 539 18.27 8.36 -23.88
CA GLY A 539 16.83 8.62 -23.94
C GLY A 539 16.11 7.66 -23.00
N ILE A 540 15.33 8.16 -22.05
CA ILE A 540 14.58 7.37 -21.08
C ILE A 540 13.09 7.67 -21.22
N GLN A 541 12.28 6.64 -21.36
CA GLN A 541 10.83 6.73 -21.45
C GLN A 541 10.18 6.17 -20.20
N TYR A 542 9.37 6.98 -19.53
CA TYR A 542 8.44 6.56 -18.49
C TYR A 542 7.02 6.47 -19.07
N SER A 543 6.31 5.38 -18.77
CA SER A 543 4.93 5.17 -19.22
C SER A 543 4.03 5.02 -18.01
N SER A 544 3.13 5.98 -17.76
CA SER A 544 2.17 5.92 -16.66
C SER A 544 0.78 6.34 -17.11
N LYS A 545 -0.25 5.55 -16.77
CA LYS A 545 -1.67 5.88 -16.99
C LYS A 545 -1.98 6.42 -18.40
N GLY A 546 -1.35 5.85 -19.43
CA GLY A 546 -1.52 6.24 -20.84
C GLY A 546 -0.72 7.47 -21.29
N GLN A 547 0.02 8.12 -20.41
CA GLN A 547 0.95 9.21 -20.76
C GLN A 547 2.39 8.69 -20.83
N LYS A 548 3.13 9.16 -21.85
CA LYS A 548 4.55 8.89 -22.04
C LYS A 548 5.37 10.14 -21.73
N LYS A 549 6.33 10.05 -20.83
CA LYS A 549 7.33 11.09 -20.53
C LYS A 549 8.67 10.63 -21.11
N ASN A 550 9.20 11.36 -22.09
CA ASN A 550 10.47 11.03 -22.74
C ASN A 550 11.55 12.03 -22.32
N SER A 551 12.39 11.61 -21.39
CA SER A 551 13.53 12.36 -20.88
C SER A 551 14.78 12.08 -21.70
N PHE A 552 15.67 13.06 -21.78
CA PHE A 552 16.97 12.97 -22.43
C PHE A 552 18.04 13.37 -21.43
N TYR A 553 18.93 12.44 -21.11
CA TYR A 553 19.96 12.67 -20.11
C TYR A 553 21.36 12.61 -20.71
N PRO A 554 22.14 13.69 -20.65
CA PRO A 554 23.57 13.64 -20.95
C PRO A 554 24.30 12.68 -20.00
N VAL A 555 25.25 11.93 -20.54
CA VAL A 555 26.11 11.00 -19.80
C VAL A 555 27.56 11.45 -19.90
N PHE A 556 28.25 11.48 -18.75
CA PHE A 556 29.63 11.94 -18.66
C PHE A 556 30.54 10.87 -18.09
N MET A 557 31.72 10.72 -18.68
CA MET A 557 32.78 9.89 -18.10
C MET A 557 33.42 10.59 -16.91
N THR A 558 33.46 9.90 -15.78
CA THR A 558 34.16 10.33 -14.56
C THR A 558 35.24 9.32 -14.19
N LYS A 559 36.09 9.64 -13.21
CA LYS A 559 37.07 8.69 -12.66
C LYS A 559 36.44 7.40 -12.10
N SER A 560 35.16 7.45 -11.75
CA SER A 560 34.39 6.32 -11.21
C SER A 560 33.51 5.64 -12.26
N GLY A 561 33.74 5.90 -13.55
CA GLY A 561 32.92 5.43 -14.67
C GLY A 561 31.90 6.46 -15.16
N PRO A 562 31.03 6.08 -16.10
CA PRO A 562 30.01 6.96 -16.67
C PRO A 562 28.96 7.34 -15.62
N LYS A 563 28.43 8.56 -15.70
CA LYS A 563 27.40 9.10 -14.80
C LYS A 563 26.34 9.87 -15.58
N ILE A 564 25.09 9.79 -15.14
CA ILE A 564 23.96 10.56 -15.67
C ILE A 564 23.97 11.97 -15.07
N LEU A 565 23.73 13.01 -15.87
CA LEU A 565 23.59 14.38 -15.39
C LEU A 565 22.10 14.80 -15.34
N PRO A 566 21.36 14.49 -14.25
CA PRO A 566 19.93 14.81 -14.15
C PRO A 566 19.67 16.31 -14.00
N GLU A 567 20.68 17.10 -13.64
CA GLU A 567 20.57 18.55 -13.53
C GLU A 567 20.19 19.22 -14.86
N ILE A 568 20.58 18.63 -15.99
CA ILE A 568 20.17 19.05 -17.34
C ILE A 568 18.89 18.31 -17.70
N ASP A 569 17.76 18.82 -17.20
CA ASP A 569 16.43 18.29 -17.50
C ASP A 569 16.05 18.67 -18.93
N LEU A 570 16.26 17.75 -19.87
CA LEU A 570 15.79 17.84 -21.25
C LEU A 570 14.68 16.82 -21.46
N LEU A 571 13.53 17.26 -21.94
CA LEU A 571 12.37 16.42 -22.21
C LEU A 571 11.79 16.84 -23.55
N SER A 572 11.34 15.84 -24.30
CA SER A 572 10.61 16.05 -25.54
C SER A 572 9.25 16.70 -25.25
N GLY A 573 8.86 17.68 -26.08
CA GLY A 573 7.52 18.24 -26.05
C GLY A 573 7.39 19.52 -26.85
N ASP A 574 6.30 19.63 -27.61
CA ASP A 574 6.09 20.74 -28.56
C ASP A 574 5.43 21.99 -27.94
N ASN A 575 5.23 22.01 -26.61
CA ASN A 575 4.60 23.15 -25.95
C ASN A 575 5.61 24.26 -25.56
N ARG A 576 5.12 25.50 -25.50
CA ARG A 576 5.93 26.69 -25.20
C ARG A 576 6.66 26.60 -23.87
N THR A 577 6.03 26.00 -22.86
CA THR A 577 6.62 25.81 -21.52
C THR A 577 7.83 24.88 -21.58
N ARG A 578 7.74 23.76 -22.29
CA ARG A 578 8.83 22.79 -22.42
C ARG A 578 10.01 23.37 -23.18
N LYS A 579 9.74 24.11 -24.26
CA LYS A 579 10.78 24.82 -25.01
C LYS A 579 11.55 25.80 -24.10
N PHE A 580 10.83 26.62 -23.33
CA PHE A 580 11.44 27.55 -22.37
C PHE A 580 12.30 26.83 -21.30
N LEU A 581 11.84 25.70 -20.77
CA LEU A 581 12.59 24.91 -19.80
C LEU A 581 13.85 24.28 -20.41
N ASN A 582 13.75 23.70 -21.61
CA ASN A 582 14.90 23.15 -22.34
C ASN A 582 15.94 24.24 -22.64
N ASP A 583 15.51 25.42 -23.09
CA ASP A 583 16.38 26.57 -23.34
C ASP A 583 17.10 27.02 -22.05
N SER A 584 16.41 27.01 -20.91
CA SER A 584 17.01 27.29 -19.60
C SER A 584 18.07 26.26 -19.20
N SER A 585 17.82 24.97 -19.45
CA SER A 585 18.79 23.89 -19.21
C SER A 585 20.04 24.06 -20.08
N PHE A 586 19.89 24.38 -21.37
CA PHE A 586 21.02 24.67 -22.25
C PHE A 586 21.80 25.93 -21.84
N ALA A 587 21.12 27.00 -21.45
CA ALA A 587 21.76 28.24 -20.99
C ALA A 587 22.57 28.02 -19.70
N GLN A 588 22.12 27.12 -18.82
CA GLN A 588 22.89 26.71 -17.66
C GLN A 588 24.14 25.93 -18.07
N LEU A 589 23.99 24.94 -18.95
CA LEU A 589 25.10 24.11 -19.41
C LEU A 589 26.16 24.93 -20.16
N ALA A 590 25.77 25.98 -20.91
CA ALA A 590 26.65 26.90 -21.62
C ALA A 590 27.71 27.58 -20.73
N ARG A 591 27.54 27.58 -19.41
CA ARG A 591 28.52 28.11 -18.45
C ARG A 591 29.71 27.16 -18.23
N PHE A 592 29.58 25.91 -18.64
CA PHE A 592 30.51 24.82 -18.34
C PHE A 592 31.13 24.17 -19.59
N VAL A 593 30.59 24.45 -20.78
CA VAL A 593 31.06 23.93 -22.08
C VAL A 593 31.19 25.03 -23.11
N GLU A 594 32.12 24.83 -24.03
CA GLU A 594 32.32 25.66 -25.22
C GLU A 594 31.09 25.60 -26.15
N LYS A 595 30.89 26.65 -26.95
CA LYS A 595 29.67 26.86 -27.73
C LYS A 595 29.45 25.77 -28.79
N ASP A 596 30.51 25.39 -29.49
CA ASP A 596 30.58 24.30 -30.46
C ASP A 596 30.12 22.96 -29.84
N LYS A 597 30.64 22.61 -28.65
CA LYS A 597 30.21 21.41 -27.93
C LYS A 597 28.75 21.51 -27.48
N LEU A 598 28.27 22.68 -27.06
CA LEU A 598 26.86 22.87 -26.71
C LEU A 598 25.94 22.67 -27.92
N ASP A 599 26.34 23.16 -29.10
CA ASP A 599 25.57 23.04 -30.33
C ASP A 599 25.51 21.57 -30.82
N GLU A 600 26.57 20.79 -30.61
CA GLU A 600 26.51 19.33 -30.79
C GLU A 600 25.43 18.68 -29.91
N LEU A 601 25.35 19.04 -28.63
CA LEU A 601 24.35 18.47 -27.71
C LEU A 601 22.92 18.79 -28.17
N LYS A 602 22.68 20.03 -28.63
CA LYS A 602 21.38 20.43 -29.20
C LYS A 602 21.03 19.61 -30.43
N ASN A 603 22.00 19.36 -31.31
CA ASN A 603 21.79 18.54 -32.50
C ASN A 603 21.42 17.10 -32.15
N ILE A 604 22.07 16.50 -31.14
CA ILE A 604 21.71 15.14 -30.72
C ILE A 604 20.35 15.08 -30.00
N PHE A 605 19.98 16.13 -29.26
CA PHE A 605 18.65 16.24 -28.66
C PHE A 605 17.55 16.37 -29.72
N ALA A 606 17.78 17.17 -30.78
CA ALA A 606 16.84 17.27 -31.90
C ALA A 606 16.65 15.93 -32.64
N ARG A 607 17.71 15.11 -32.75
CA ARG A 607 17.58 13.74 -33.29
C ARG A 607 16.71 12.85 -32.39
N PHE A 608 16.90 12.91 -31.08
CA PHE A 608 16.04 12.21 -30.12
C PHE A 608 14.56 12.60 -30.28
N GLU A 609 14.25 13.90 -30.37
CA GLU A 609 12.87 14.35 -30.59
C GLU A 609 12.29 13.86 -31.92
N ASN A 610 13.10 13.80 -32.98
CA ASN A 610 12.66 13.30 -34.29
C ASN A 610 12.39 11.79 -34.29
N ASP A 611 13.19 11.00 -33.57
CA ASP A 611 12.98 9.55 -33.48
C ASP A 611 11.69 9.24 -32.72
N LEU A 612 11.39 10.00 -31.65
CA LEU A 612 10.14 9.85 -30.90
C LEU A 612 8.88 10.22 -31.69
N ARG A 613 8.99 11.00 -32.77
CA ARG A 613 7.85 11.32 -33.66
C ARG A 613 7.57 10.23 -34.69
N LYS A 614 8.49 9.28 -34.87
CA LYS A 614 8.36 8.16 -35.82
C LYS A 614 7.79 6.90 -35.18
N ASP A 615 7.91 6.79 -33.85
CA ASP A 615 7.32 5.75 -32.99
C ASP A 615 5.91 6.12 -32.49
#